data_AF-A0A0M2RBC5-F1
#
_entry.id   AF-A0A0M2RBC5-F1
#
_cell.length_a   1.000
_cell.length_b   1.000
_cell.length_c   1.000
_cell.angle_alpha   90.00
_cell.angle_beta   90.00
_cell.angle_gamma   90.00
#
_symmetry.space_group_name_H-M   'P 1'
#
loop_
_entity.id
_entity.type
_entity.pdbx_description
1 polymer ?
#
loop_
_entity_poly.entity_id
_entity_poly.type
_entity_poly.pdbx_seq_one_letter_code
_entity_poly.pdbx_strand_id
1 'polypeptide(L)'
;MNSETTNERLPFNPIDAIEEWILDYNWDFEREGDFELLAVIEGHWGPLHLHFQWQGELQAMFFACHSEVVIPQLAKSRICELLISVNNQLWLGHFDLVPETGGPAYRHTVPLRGQDGFSQDQTEDLVATAVAEWDRLIPAIQLVSSGGDSELNAVDLALMDTAGEA
;
A
#
# COMPACT_ATOMS: atom_id res chain seq x y z
N MET A 1 42.03 -21.09 25.10
CA MET A 1 41.89 -21.51 23.68
C MET A 1 40.46 -21.18 23.33
N ASN A 2 40.25 -19.95 22.85
CA ASN A 2 38.91 -19.40 22.61
C ASN A 2 38.45 -19.85 21.23
N SER A 3 37.44 -20.71 21.20
CA SER A 3 36.64 -20.96 20.01
C SER A 3 35.46 -19.99 20.08
N GLU A 4 35.68 -18.75 19.64
CA GLU A 4 34.56 -17.87 19.29
C GLU A 4 33.92 -18.46 18.03
N THR A 5 32.87 -19.26 18.23
CA THR A 5 31.96 -19.61 17.16
C THR A 5 31.21 -18.32 16.82
N THR A 6 31.76 -17.54 15.90
CA THR A 6 31.00 -16.46 15.25
C THR A 6 29.82 -17.14 14.58
N ASN A 7 28.67 -17.09 15.25
CA ASN A 7 27.40 -17.47 14.66
C ASN A 7 27.14 -16.42 13.57
N GLU A 8 27.63 -16.67 12.36
CA GLU A 8 27.28 -15.90 11.17
C GLU A 8 25.78 -16.09 10.96
N ARG A 9 24.99 -15.27 11.67
CA ARG A 9 23.56 -15.12 11.41
C ARG A 9 23.49 -14.67 9.96
N LEU A 10 22.99 -15.54 9.08
CA LEU A 10 22.69 -15.18 7.70
C LEU A 10 21.92 -13.85 7.74
N PRO A 11 22.24 -12.89 6.84
CA PRO A 11 21.57 -11.60 6.84
C PRO A 11 20.07 -11.83 6.75
N PHE A 12 19.33 -11.32 7.74
CA PHE A 12 17.88 -11.43 7.80
C PHE A 12 17.31 -10.84 6.51
N ASN A 13 16.58 -11.64 5.73
CA ASN A 13 15.87 -11.17 4.56
C ASN A 13 14.43 -10.84 4.97
N PRO A 14 14.03 -9.55 4.94
CA PRO A 14 12.66 -9.15 5.25
C PRO A 14 11.58 -9.85 4.42
N ILE A 15 11.88 -10.28 3.19
CA ILE A 15 10.93 -11.00 2.35
C ILE A 15 10.55 -12.36 2.96
N ASP A 16 11.47 -13.04 3.66
CA ASP A 16 11.17 -14.31 4.31
C ASP A 16 10.10 -14.13 5.40
N ALA A 17 10.17 -13.04 6.17
CA ALA A 17 9.17 -12.73 7.19
C ALA A 17 7.80 -12.36 6.58
N ILE A 18 7.78 -11.72 5.41
CA ILE A 18 6.55 -11.44 4.65
C ILE A 18 5.92 -12.74 4.15
N GLU A 19 6.73 -13.63 3.60
CA GLU A 19 6.28 -14.93 3.10
C GLU A 19 5.65 -15.77 4.21
N GLU A 20 6.32 -15.87 5.37
CA GLU A 20 5.78 -16.55 6.55
C GLU A 20 4.43 -15.96 6.98
N TRP A 21 4.34 -14.62 7.03
CA TRP A 21 3.09 -13.95 7.36
C TRP A 21 1.98 -14.27 6.35
N ILE A 22 2.24 -14.19 5.05
CA ILE A 22 1.24 -14.49 4.01
C ILE A 22 0.76 -15.94 4.07
N LEU A 23 1.66 -16.88 4.35
CA LEU A 23 1.34 -18.29 4.55
C LEU A 23 0.38 -18.49 5.73
N ASP A 24 0.56 -17.74 6.82
CA ASP A 24 -0.32 -17.79 8.00
C ASP A 24 -1.77 -17.36 7.66
N TYR A 25 -1.95 -16.45 6.70
CA TYR A 25 -3.27 -16.01 6.20
C TYR A 25 -3.81 -16.85 5.04
N ASN A 26 -3.04 -17.82 4.53
CA ASN A 26 -3.41 -18.70 3.42
C ASN A 26 -3.84 -17.91 2.16
N TRP A 27 -3.09 -16.86 1.84
CA TRP A 27 -3.24 -16.10 0.60
C TRP A 27 -2.28 -16.61 -0.48
N ASP A 28 -2.72 -16.50 -1.74
CA ASP A 28 -1.87 -16.81 -2.89
C ASP A 28 -0.83 -15.70 -3.08
N PHE A 29 0.42 -16.12 -3.33
CA PHE A 29 1.52 -15.21 -3.59
C PHE A 29 2.49 -15.76 -4.64
N GLU A 30 3.23 -14.85 -5.27
CA GLU A 30 4.35 -15.12 -6.15
C GLU A 30 5.59 -14.42 -5.58
N ARG A 31 6.64 -15.20 -5.34
CA ARG A 31 7.92 -14.66 -4.88
C ARG A 31 8.89 -14.59 -6.06
N GLU A 32 9.39 -13.40 -6.32
CA GLU A 32 10.38 -13.14 -7.36
C GLU A 32 11.78 -13.04 -6.74
N GLY A 33 12.43 -14.20 -6.63
CA GLY A 33 13.78 -14.31 -6.07
C GLY A 33 13.84 -13.89 -4.60
N ASP A 34 14.90 -13.17 -4.23
CA ASP A 34 15.18 -12.81 -2.83
C ASP A 34 14.69 -11.42 -2.44
N PHE A 35 14.11 -10.66 -3.37
CA PHE A 35 13.88 -9.23 -3.18
C PHE A 35 12.44 -8.80 -3.34
N GLU A 36 11.57 -9.63 -3.91
CA GLU A 36 10.22 -9.19 -4.26
C GLU A 36 9.19 -10.29 -3.99
N LEU A 37 8.02 -9.86 -3.53
CA LEU A 37 6.88 -10.71 -3.29
C LEU A 37 5.60 -9.98 -3.69
N LEU A 38 4.79 -10.66 -4.49
CA LEU A 38 3.48 -10.22 -4.93
C LEU A 38 2.40 -11.10 -4.30
N ALA A 39 1.32 -10.52 -3.82
CA ALA A 39 0.20 -11.27 -3.26
C ALA A 39 -1.13 -10.61 -3.62
N VAL A 40 -2.21 -11.39 -3.57
CA VAL A 40 -3.56 -10.87 -3.82
C VAL A 40 -4.45 -11.18 -2.63
N ILE A 41 -5.17 -10.17 -2.16
CA ILE A 41 -6.12 -10.28 -1.06
C ILE A 41 -7.50 -9.80 -1.50
N GLU A 42 -8.54 -10.31 -0.85
CA GLU A 42 -9.91 -9.86 -1.06
C GLU A 42 -10.18 -8.60 -0.22
N GLY A 43 -10.41 -7.47 -0.88
CA GLY A 43 -10.85 -6.22 -0.25
C GLY A 43 -12.36 -6.03 -0.32
N HIS A 44 -12.89 -5.00 0.34
CA HIS A 44 -14.33 -4.72 0.35
C HIS A 44 -14.88 -4.40 -1.05
N TRP A 45 -14.08 -3.71 -1.86
CA TRP A 45 -14.45 -3.25 -3.21
C TRP A 45 -13.89 -4.12 -4.34
N GLY A 46 -13.33 -5.29 -4.02
CA GLY A 46 -12.68 -6.20 -4.95
C GLY A 46 -11.24 -6.52 -4.56
N PRO A 47 -10.51 -7.24 -5.43
CA PRO A 47 -9.16 -7.71 -5.13
C PRO A 47 -8.17 -6.54 -5.02
N LEU A 48 -7.28 -6.65 -4.03
CA LEU A 48 -6.13 -5.78 -3.83
C LEU A 48 -4.85 -6.56 -4.07
N HIS A 49 -3.99 -5.98 -4.90
CA HIS A 49 -2.68 -6.53 -5.24
C HIS A 49 -1.64 -5.87 -4.35
N LEU A 50 -0.97 -6.68 -3.54
CA LEU A 50 0.11 -6.30 -2.65
C LEU A 50 1.45 -6.56 -3.34
N HIS A 51 2.36 -5.61 -3.24
CA HIS A 51 3.72 -5.72 -3.76
C HIS A 51 4.71 -5.28 -2.68
N PHE A 52 5.57 -6.20 -2.27
CA PHE A 52 6.66 -5.98 -1.33
C PHE A 52 7.99 -6.07 -2.06
N GLN A 53 8.88 -5.11 -1.82
CA GLN A 53 10.23 -5.14 -2.40
C GLN A 53 11.29 -4.73 -1.37
N TRP A 54 12.27 -5.60 -1.17
CA TRP A 54 13.40 -5.36 -0.30
C TRP A 54 14.57 -4.70 -1.05
N GLN A 55 14.96 -3.50 -0.59
CA GLN A 55 16.13 -2.80 -1.10
C GLN A 55 17.29 -2.86 -0.11
N GLY A 56 18.17 -3.84 -0.29
CA GLY A 56 19.28 -4.14 0.61
C GLY A 56 20.27 -2.98 0.81
N GLU A 57 20.55 -2.19 -0.21
CA GLU A 57 21.48 -1.04 -0.09
C GLU A 57 20.91 0.09 0.78
N LEU A 58 19.61 0.38 0.61
CA LEU A 58 18.92 1.40 1.39
C LEU A 58 18.50 0.89 2.77
N GLN A 59 18.54 -0.43 2.97
CA GLN A 59 17.96 -1.10 4.13
C GLN A 59 16.50 -0.66 4.30
N ALA A 60 15.69 -0.79 3.26
CA ALA A 60 14.31 -0.33 3.24
C ALA A 60 13.38 -1.36 2.58
N MET A 61 12.21 -1.54 3.19
CA MET A 61 11.10 -2.28 2.60
C MET A 61 10.20 -1.31 1.84
N PHE A 62 10.10 -1.48 0.53
CA PHE A 62 9.08 -0.83 -0.28
C PHE A 62 7.82 -1.69 -0.26
N PHE A 63 6.67 -1.02 -0.15
CA PHE A 63 5.37 -1.63 -0.26
C PHE A 63 4.47 -0.81 -1.17
N ALA A 64 3.71 -1.50 -2.00
CA ALA A 64 2.61 -0.93 -2.75
C ALA A 64 1.36 -1.79 -2.65
N CYS A 65 0.20 -1.15 -2.70
CA CYS A 65 -1.09 -1.79 -2.79
C CYS A 65 -1.90 -1.11 -3.88
N HIS A 66 -2.38 -1.87 -4.87
CA HIS A 66 -3.22 -1.34 -5.92
C HIS A 66 -4.49 -2.16 -6.14
N SER A 67 -5.57 -1.48 -6.53
CA SER A 67 -6.79 -2.11 -7.02
C SER A 67 -6.83 -2.08 -8.55
N GLU A 68 -7.82 -2.75 -9.13
CA GLU A 68 -8.07 -2.73 -10.57
C GLU A 68 -8.92 -1.54 -11.03
N VAL A 69 -9.05 -0.50 -10.20
CA VAL A 69 -9.83 0.70 -10.53
C VAL A 69 -9.15 1.49 -11.65
N VAL A 70 -9.87 1.63 -12.77
CA VAL A 70 -9.44 2.44 -13.92
C VAL A 70 -10.08 3.82 -13.86
N ILE A 71 -9.25 4.87 -13.92
CA ILE A 71 -9.72 6.25 -13.91
C ILE A 71 -10.08 6.72 -15.32
N PRO A 72 -11.33 7.17 -15.57
CA PRO A 72 -11.70 7.76 -16.85
C PRO A 72 -10.84 8.98 -17.20
N GLN A 73 -10.44 9.11 -18.46
CA GLN A 73 -9.57 10.22 -18.89
C GLN A 73 -10.14 11.61 -18.56
N LEU A 74 -11.47 11.78 -18.62
CA LEU A 74 -12.18 13.01 -18.27
C LEU A 74 -12.22 13.30 -16.75
N ALA A 75 -11.97 12.30 -15.91
CA ALA A 75 -11.95 12.43 -14.46
C ALA A 75 -10.54 12.63 -13.89
N LYS A 76 -9.48 12.30 -14.67
CA LYS A 76 -8.08 12.29 -14.19
C LYS A 76 -7.66 13.55 -13.42
N SER A 77 -7.94 14.76 -13.94
CA SER A 77 -7.54 15.99 -13.24
C SER A 77 -8.18 16.11 -11.85
N ARG A 78 -9.47 15.79 -11.75
CA ARG A 78 -10.22 15.85 -10.48
C ARG A 78 -9.78 14.75 -9.52
N ILE A 79 -9.43 13.57 -10.05
CA ILE A 79 -8.84 12.50 -9.23
C ILE A 79 -7.46 12.91 -8.72
N CYS A 80 -6.62 13.57 -9.51
CA CYS A 80 -5.34 14.09 -8.99
C CYS A 80 -5.55 15.08 -7.83
N GLU A 81 -6.54 15.97 -7.93
CA GLU A 81 -6.91 16.90 -6.83
C GLU A 81 -7.41 16.15 -5.59
N LEU A 82 -8.22 15.11 -5.78
CA LEU A 82 -8.65 14.21 -4.71
C LEU A 82 -7.45 13.55 -4.02
N LEU A 83 -6.54 12.94 -4.79
CA LEU A 83 -5.36 12.25 -4.25
C LEU A 83 -4.45 13.20 -3.46
N ILE A 84 -4.25 14.44 -3.94
CA ILE A 84 -3.49 15.46 -3.19
C ILE A 84 -4.15 15.71 -1.83
N SER A 85 -5.48 15.83 -1.80
CA SER A 85 -6.22 16.14 -0.59
C SER A 85 -6.27 14.98 0.40
N VAL A 86 -6.39 13.75 -0.11
CA VAL A 86 -6.30 12.51 0.68
C VAL A 86 -4.89 12.38 1.26
N ASN A 87 -3.85 12.55 0.44
CA ASN A 87 -2.45 12.43 0.88
C ASN A 87 -2.09 13.41 2.00
N ASN A 88 -2.70 14.61 2.04
CA ASN A 88 -2.50 15.55 3.15
C ASN A 88 -3.08 15.08 4.49
N GLN A 89 -3.95 14.09 4.49
CA GLN A 89 -4.56 13.51 5.69
C GLN A 89 -3.91 12.18 6.09
N LEU A 90 -3.11 11.58 5.20
CA LEU A 90 -2.41 10.34 5.47
C LEU A 90 -1.24 10.58 6.40
N TRP A 91 -1.18 9.77 7.45
CA TRP A 91 -0.01 9.69 8.33
C TRP A 91 1.06 8.77 7.77
N LEU A 92 0.62 7.70 7.09
CA LEU A 92 1.48 6.67 6.53
C LEU A 92 1.23 6.56 5.04
N GLY A 93 2.31 6.45 4.29
CA GLY A 93 2.29 6.27 2.84
C GLY A 93 1.66 7.44 2.09
N HIS A 94 1.33 7.18 0.82
CA HIS A 94 0.65 8.10 -0.07
C HIS A 94 0.05 7.34 -1.25
N PHE A 95 -0.91 7.96 -1.94
CA PHE A 95 -1.39 7.49 -3.23
C PHE A 95 -0.68 8.21 -4.38
N ASP A 96 -0.23 7.41 -5.35
CA ASP A 96 0.22 7.87 -6.67
C ASP A 96 -0.78 7.46 -7.76
N LEU A 97 -0.79 8.16 -8.90
CA LEU A 97 -1.47 7.69 -10.10
C LEU A 97 -0.45 7.01 -11.01
N VAL A 98 -0.58 5.69 -11.20
CA VAL A 98 0.37 4.90 -11.98
C VAL A 98 0.12 5.11 -13.48
N PRO A 99 1.06 5.66 -14.25
CA PRO A 99 0.83 5.94 -15.67
C PRO A 99 0.48 4.72 -16.52
N GLU A 100 1.07 3.56 -16.20
CA GLU A 100 0.95 2.32 -16.95
C GLU A 100 -0.43 1.69 -16.80
N THR A 101 -0.99 1.69 -15.60
CA THR A 101 -2.33 1.13 -15.32
C THR A 101 -3.43 2.19 -15.43
N GLY A 102 -3.08 3.47 -15.29
CA GLY A 102 -4.01 4.59 -15.23
C GLY A 102 -4.83 4.63 -13.93
N GLY A 103 -4.51 3.76 -12.96
CA GLY A 103 -5.17 3.63 -11.66
C GLY A 103 -4.31 4.15 -10.51
N PRO A 104 -4.92 4.46 -9.34
CA PRO A 104 -4.17 4.81 -8.15
C PRO A 104 -3.41 3.61 -7.58
N ALA A 105 -2.31 3.87 -6.88
CA ALA A 105 -1.61 2.90 -6.05
C ALA A 105 -1.22 3.55 -4.73
N TYR A 106 -1.55 2.90 -3.62
CA TYR A 106 -1.01 3.25 -2.31
C TYR A 106 0.44 2.77 -2.25
N ARG A 107 1.34 3.58 -1.70
CA ARG A 107 2.75 3.26 -1.54
C ARG A 107 3.25 3.66 -0.17
N HIS A 108 4.06 2.82 0.43
CA HIS A 108 4.73 3.12 1.68
C HIS A 108 6.12 2.46 1.72
N THR A 109 7.14 3.21 2.14
CA THR A 109 8.50 2.69 2.29
C THR A 109 8.91 2.77 3.75
N VAL A 110 9.33 1.64 4.32
CA VAL A 110 9.74 1.51 5.71
C VAL A 110 11.27 1.35 5.78
N PRO A 111 12.01 2.34 6.32
CA PRO A 111 13.44 2.19 6.60
C PRO A 111 13.67 1.22 7.76
N LEU A 112 14.52 0.21 7.56
CA LEU A 112 14.85 -0.83 8.54
C LEU A 112 16.24 -0.66 9.17
N ARG A 113 16.99 0.37 8.80
CA ARG A 113 18.31 0.61 9.42
C ARG A 113 18.16 0.82 10.93
N GLY A 114 18.86 -0.01 11.71
CA GLY A 114 18.80 0.01 13.17
C GLY A 114 17.67 -0.83 13.76
N GLN A 115 16.92 -1.55 12.93
CA GLN A 115 15.99 -2.58 13.33
C GLN A 115 16.64 -3.96 13.15
N ASP A 116 16.22 -4.94 13.97
CA ASP A 116 16.71 -6.32 13.88
C ASP A 116 16.09 -7.11 12.71
N GLY A 117 15.11 -6.51 12.02
CA GLY A 117 14.39 -7.08 10.89
C GLY A 117 13.12 -6.30 10.56
N PHE A 118 12.21 -6.96 9.84
CA PHE A 118 10.86 -6.50 9.55
C PHE A 118 9.89 -7.49 10.22
N SER A 119 9.12 -7.01 11.19
CA SER A 119 8.27 -7.87 12.01
C SER A 119 6.91 -8.15 11.36
N GLN A 120 6.26 -9.25 11.75
CA GLN A 120 4.88 -9.56 11.35
C GLN A 120 3.91 -8.43 11.71
N ASP A 121 4.03 -7.86 12.92
CA ASP A 121 3.20 -6.71 13.35
C ASP A 121 3.33 -5.51 12.40
N GLN A 122 4.55 -5.20 11.95
CA GLN A 122 4.78 -4.13 10.96
C GLN A 122 4.17 -4.45 9.60
N THR A 123 4.21 -5.70 9.17
CA THR A 123 3.54 -6.15 7.95
C THR A 123 2.03 -5.97 8.06
N GLU A 124 1.45 -6.43 9.17
CA GLU A 124 0.01 -6.33 9.44
C GLU A 124 -0.45 -4.88 9.47
N ASP A 125 0.25 -4.01 10.21
CA ASP A 125 -0.06 -2.57 10.27
C ASP A 125 -0.04 -1.92 8.89
N LEU A 126 0.95 -2.27 8.07
CA LEU A 126 1.16 -1.70 6.74
C LEU A 126 0.09 -2.16 5.74
N VAL A 127 -0.27 -3.44 5.75
CA VAL A 127 -1.36 -3.96 4.92
C VAL A 127 -2.71 -3.44 5.40
N ALA A 128 -2.99 -3.50 6.71
CA ALA A 128 -4.25 -3.01 7.28
C ALA A 128 -4.48 -1.53 7.00
N THR A 129 -3.44 -0.70 7.11
CA THR A 129 -3.51 0.72 6.73
C THR A 129 -3.88 0.86 5.26
N ALA A 130 -3.21 0.16 4.35
CA ALA A 130 -3.49 0.28 2.92
C ALA A 130 -4.91 -0.17 2.54
N VAL A 131 -5.41 -1.25 3.13
CA VAL A 131 -6.79 -1.71 2.94
C VAL A 131 -7.77 -0.62 3.40
N ALA A 132 -7.58 -0.08 4.61
CA ALA A 132 -8.44 0.95 5.16
C ALA A 132 -8.46 2.23 4.28
N GLU A 133 -7.30 2.63 3.75
CA GLU A 133 -7.25 3.79 2.86
C GLU A 133 -7.86 3.51 1.48
N TRP A 134 -7.77 2.28 0.96
CA TRP A 134 -8.48 1.87 -0.25
C TRP A 134 -10.00 1.88 -0.05
N ASP A 135 -10.49 1.40 1.09
CA ASP A 135 -11.91 1.37 1.42
C ASP A 135 -12.52 2.78 1.50
N ARG A 136 -11.73 3.77 1.94
CA ARG A 136 -12.10 5.19 1.92
C ARG A 136 -11.99 5.83 0.54
N LEU A 137 -10.95 5.50 -0.22
CA LEU A 137 -10.65 6.17 -1.49
C LEU A 137 -11.62 5.76 -2.61
N ILE A 138 -12.07 4.51 -2.66
CA ILE A 138 -12.92 4.03 -3.78
C ILE A 138 -14.26 4.78 -3.88
N PRO A 139 -15.04 4.96 -2.79
CA PRO A 139 -16.25 5.77 -2.82
C PRO A 139 -15.98 7.21 -3.27
N ALA A 140 -14.89 7.80 -2.80
CA ALA A 140 -14.49 9.15 -3.19
C ALA A 140 -14.19 9.24 -4.70
N ILE A 141 -13.49 8.27 -5.27
CA ILE A 141 -13.23 8.19 -6.72
C ILE A 141 -14.55 8.07 -7.51
N GLN A 142 -15.48 7.23 -7.05
CA GLN A 142 -16.77 7.03 -7.71
C GLN A 142 -17.60 8.33 -7.69
N LEU A 143 -17.62 9.04 -6.57
CA LEU A 143 -18.30 10.33 -6.43
C LEU A 143 -17.69 11.40 -7.36
N VAL A 144 -16.36 11.55 -7.33
CA VAL A 144 -15.65 12.53 -8.18
C VAL A 144 -15.76 12.20 -9.66
N SER A 145 -15.78 10.91 -10.02
CA SER A 145 -15.92 10.46 -11.42
C SER A 145 -17.34 10.65 -11.95
N SER A 146 -18.36 10.58 -11.08
CA SER A 146 -19.78 10.70 -11.45
C SER A 146 -20.32 12.13 -11.41
N GLY A 147 -19.71 13.03 -10.63
CA GLY A 147 -20.15 14.42 -10.47
C GLY A 147 -19.99 15.27 -11.74
N GLY A 148 -21.05 15.97 -12.15
CA GLY A 148 -20.99 17.09 -13.08
C GLY A 148 -21.22 18.41 -12.33
N ASP A 149 -20.49 19.46 -12.71
CA ASP A 149 -20.60 20.90 -12.35
C ASP A 149 -21.46 21.28 -11.11
N SER A 150 -21.28 20.66 -9.95
CA SER A 150 -21.86 21.16 -8.70
C SER A 150 -20.97 22.24 -8.10
N GLU A 151 -21.58 23.29 -7.56
CA GLU A 151 -20.90 24.46 -6.96
C GLU A 151 -20.02 24.13 -5.75
N LEU A 152 -20.16 22.91 -5.19
CA LEU A 152 -19.22 22.30 -4.26
C LEU A 152 -18.33 21.34 -5.05
N ASN A 153 -17.01 21.49 -4.96
CA ASN A 153 -16.07 20.59 -5.63
C ASN A 153 -16.36 19.17 -5.14
N ALA A 154 -16.54 18.22 -6.06
CA ALA A 154 -16.79 16.81 -5.71
C ALA A 154 -15.68 16.24 -4.81
N VAL A 155 -14.49 16.83 -4.86
CA VAL A 155 -13.38 16.57 -3.93
C VAL A 155 -13.75 16.98 -2.50
N ASP A 156 -14.29 18.18 -2.27
CA ASP A 156 -14.68 18.65 -0.93
C ASP A 156 -15.79 17.77 -0.34
N LEU A 157 -16.76 17.34 -1.17
CA LEU A 157 -17.84 16.46 -0.73
C LEU A 157 -17.32 15.06 -0.36
N ALA A 158 -16.40 14.51 -1.16
CA ALA A 158 -15.77 13.22 -0.90
C ALA A 158 -14.95 13.21 0.41
N LEU A 159 -14.37 14.36 0.80
CA LEU A 159 -13.62 14.51 2.04
C LEU A 159 -14.50 14.81 3.26
N MET A 160 -15.77 15.20 3.06
CA MET A 160 -16.72 15.46 4.15
C MET A 160 -17.36 14.18 4.68
N ASP A 161 -17.71 13.22 3.80
CA ASP A 161 -18.34 11.96 4.21
C ASP A 161 -17.37 10.99 4.90
N THR A 162 -16.05 11.18 4.75
CA THR A 162 -15.04 10.35 5.45
C THR A 162 -14.89 10.67 6.94
N ALA A 163 -15.61 11.66 7.47
CA ALA A 163 -15.69 11.95 8.90
C ALA A 163 -16.84 11.18 9.61
N GLY A 164 -17.57 10.32 8.90
CA GLY A 164 -18.88 9.83 9.31
C GLY A 164 -19.08 8.32 9.42
N GLU A 165 -18.07 7.51 9.74
CA GLU A 165 -18.31 6.14 10.24
C GLU A 165 -17.33 5.85 11.40
N ALA A 166 -17.85 5.88 12.62
CA ALA A 166 -17.20 5.56 13.89
C ALA A 166 -18.05 4.57 14.68
#